data_AF-A0A662U3C0-F1
#
_entry.id   AF-A0A662U3C0-F1
#
_cell.length_a   1.000
_cell.length_b   1.000
_cell.length_c   1.000
_cell.angle_alpha   90.00
_cell.angle_beta   90.00
_cell.angle_gamma   90.00
#
_symmetry.space_group_name_H-M   'P 1'
#
loop_
_entity.id
_entity.type
_entity.pdbx_description
1 polymer ?
#
loop_
_entity_poly.entity_id
_entity_poly.type
_entity_poly.pdbx_seq_one_letter_code
_entity_poly.pdbx_strand_id
1 'polypeptide(L)'
;MLQTLVGALLGVVWLGSGGNDGDNGLTARQLYLLKRLYDISRRVVVYTVEKPQEELAEEIGVTRQALSSQLKVLRSKGKVRTGRGFLDITADGLKALGRVGGETMVFVRVSPAKRKQVYDRIVEKGVGQVFRVAGDVSVIMVVDHENLDTTLQWVSGVEGVLDVEAHLILESSTV
;
A
#
# COMPACT_ATOMS: atom_id res chain seq x y z
N MET A 1 -9.98 -1.24 58.22
CA MET A 1 -10.39 -2.10 57.10
C MET A 1 -10.33 -1.24 55.84
N LEU A 2 -9.69 -1.76 54.79
CA LEU A 2 -9.32 -1.18 53.47
C LEU A 2 -8.03 -0.33 53.35
N GLN A 3 -7.24 -0.76 52.36
CA GLN A 3 -5.82 -0.54 51.98
C GLN A 3 -5.59 0.79 51.22
N THR A 4 -4.49 1.54 51.42
CA THR A 4 -3.22 1.58 50.64
C THR A 4 -3.43 1.60 49.11
N LEU A 5 -2.84 2.46 48.25
CA LEU A 5 -1.57 3.20 48.21
C LEU A 5 -1.67 4.18 47.02
N VAL A 6 -1.47 5.49 47.22
CA VAL A 6 -1.09 6.40 46.12
C VAL A 6 0.10 7.20 46.62
N GLY A 7 1.28 6.74 46.22
CA GLY A 7 2.54 7.28 46.70
C GLY A 7 3.69 6.88 45.78
N ALA A 8 4.05 7.85 44.95
CA ALA A 8 5.42 8.22 44.61
C ALA A 8 6.07 7.66 43.32
N LEU A 9 6.83 8.60 42.72
CA LEU A 9 8.07 8.44 41.95
C LEU A 9 8.00 8.61 40.42
N LEU A 10 7.97 9.90 40.05
CA LEU A 10 8.96 10.48 39.14
C LEU A 10 10.35 9.86 39.38
N GLY A 11 10.90 9.20 38.36
CA GLY A 11 12.30 8.79 38.32
C GLY A 11 12.52 7.34 37.91
N VAL A 12 12.61 7.08 36.60
CA VAL A 12 13.44 5.97 36.10
C VAL A 12 14.19 6.45 34.85
N VAL A 13 15.44 6.83 35.09
CA VAL A 13 16.53 6.73 34.12
C VAL A 13 16.61 5.26 33.70
N TRP A 14 16.38 4.95 32.42
CA TRP A 14 16.62 3.60 31.89
C TRP A 14 17.96 3.58 31.14
N LEU A 15 19.04 3.40 31.90
CA LEU A 15 20.31 2.87 31.42
C LEU A 15 20.36 1.41 31.86
N GLY A 16 20.33 0.46 30.92
CA GLY A 16 20.40 -0.95 31.26
C GLY A 16 20.15 -1.87 30.08
N SER A 17 21.25 -2.34 29.51
CA SER A 17 21.36 -3.42 28.54
C SER A 17 20.60 -4.69 28.94
N GLY A 18 20.07 -5.41 27.94
CA GLY A 18 19.85 -6.86 28.03
C GLY A 18 18.41 -7.33 27.79
N GLY A 19 18.21 -7.98 26.64
CA GLY A 19 17.24 -9.08 26.47
C GLY A 19 15.78 -8.70 26.23
N ASN A 20 15.31 -8.92 25.00
CA ASN A 20 14.31 -9.94 24.67
C ASN A 20 14.04 -9.80 23.16
N ASP A 21 14.65 -10.69 22.36
CA ASP A 21 14.41 -10.77 20.92
C ASP A 21 12.97 -11.24 20.70
N GLY A 22 12.04 -10.29 20.69
CA GLY A 22 10.66 -10.54 20.27
C GLY A 22 10.64 -10.79 18.78
N ASP A 23 10.77 -12.06 18.39
CA ASP A 23 10.41 -12.75 17.13
C ASP A 23 10.78 -12.11 15.76
N ASN A 24 11.42 -10.93 15.74
CA ASN A 24 11.70 -10.16 14.53
C ASN A 24 13.15 -9.61 14.46
N GLY A 25 14.02 -9.96 15.42
CA GLY A 25 15.42 -9.49 15.44
C GLY A 25 15.58 -7.97 15.63
N LEU A 26 14.55 -7.27 16.09
CA LEU A 26 14.55 -5.82 16.33
C LEU A 26 14.49 -5.50 17.83
N THR A 27 15.32 -4.56 18.26
CA THR A 27 15.27 -4.00 19.62
C THR A 27 14.02 -3.15 19.84
N ALA A 28 13.60 -2.99 21.09
CA ALA A 28 12.49 -2.10 21.47
C ALA A 28 12.64 -0.68 20.92
N ARG A 29 13.88 -0.16 20.86
CA ARG A 29 14.18 1.17 20.29
C ARG A 29 13.96 1.20 18.77
N GLN A 30 14.33 0.15 18.05
CA GLN A 30 14.12 0.05 16.61
C GLN A 30 12.62 -0.09 16.28
N LEU A 31 11.87 -0.86 17.05
CA LEU A 31 10.41 -0.95 16.92
C LEU A 31 9.73 0.39 17.19
N TYR A 32 10.15 1.11 18.24
CA TYR A 32 9.66 2.46 18.51
C TYR A 32 9.94 3.41 17.35
N LEU A 33 11.15 3.41 16.80
CA LEU A 33 11.50 4.23 15.63
C LEU A 33 10.63 3.86 14.42
N LEU A 34 10.50 2.57 14.11
CA LEU A 34 9.68 2.10 12.99
C LEU A 34 8.23 2.55 13.13
N LYS A 35 7.65 2.42 14.33
CA LYS A 35 6.30 2.90 14.62
C LYS A 35 6.18 4.41 14.42
N ARG A 36 7.12 5.20 14.96
CA ARG A 36 7.12 6.65 14.78
C ARG A 36 7.23 7.07 13.31
N LEU A 37 8.03 6.37 12.51
CA LEU A 37 8.15 6.61 11.08
C LEU A 37 6.85 6.26 10.35
N TYR A 38 6.22 5.14 10.70
CA TYR A 38 4.93 4.72 10.14
C TYR A 38 3.84 5.75 10.43
N ASP A 39 3.70 6.18 11.68
CA ASP A 39 2.66 7.13 12.14
C ASP A 39 2.73 8.48 11.41
N ILE A 40 3.90 8.90 10.92
CA ILE A 40 4.10 10.16 10.19
C ILE A 40 4.26 9.97 8.67
N SER A 41 4.15 8.74 8.18
CA SER A 41 4.30 8.41 6.76
C SER A 41 2.97 8.48 6.02
N ARG A 42 3.05 8.56 4.69
CA ARG A 42 1.90 8.35 3.80
C ARG A 42 2.19 7.17 2.87
N ARG A 43 1.19 6.32 2.64
CA ARG A 43 1.28 5.23 1.66
C ARG A 43 1.38 5.81 0.26
N VAL A 44 2.28 5.27 -0.56
CA VAL A 44 2.49 5.67 -1.95
C VAL A 44 2.72 4.43 -2.81
N VAL A 45 2.04 4.33 -3.94
CA VAL A 45 2.25 3.26 -4.93
C VAL A 45 3.34 3.72 -5.90
N VAL A 46 4.34 2.87 -6.11
CA VAL A 46 5.48 3.12 -6.99
C VAL A 46 5.88 1.85 -7.73
N TYR A 47 6.55 2.00 -8.88
CA TYR A 47 7.22 0.90 -9.58
C TYR A 47 8.72 1.07 -9.40
N THR A 48 9.36 0.12 -8.73
CA THR A 48 10.77 0.21 -8.38
C THR A 48 11.64 -0.50 -9.41
N VAL A 49 12.71 0.17 -9.82
CA VAL A 49 13.81 -0.38 -10.61
C VAL A 49 15.00 -0.54 -9.67
N GLU A 50 15.39 -1.78 -9.40
CA GLU A 50 16.52 -2.15 -8.52
C GLU A 50 17.80 -2.40 -9.34
N LYS A 51 18.21 -1.38 -10.10
CA LYS A 51 19.46 -1.42 -10.89
C LYS A 51 20.36 -0.24 -10.58
N PRO A 52 21.69 -0.44 -10.54
CA PRO A 52 22.62 0.67 -10.57
C PRO A 52 22.37 1.57 -11.78
N GLN A 53 22.54 2.87 -11.59
CA GLN A 53 22.34 3.85 -12.66
C GLN A 53 23.31 3.65 -13.84
N GLU A 54 24.44 3.00 -13.61
CA GLU A 54 25.43 2.66 -14.63
C GLU A 54 24.90 1.58 -15.58
N GLU A 55 24.43 0.46 -15.03
CA GLU A 55 23.75 -0.60 -15.78
C GLU A 55 22.52 -0.05 -16.52
N LEU A 56 21.71 0.78 -15.85
CA LEU A 56 20.53 1.40 -16.47
C LEU A 56 20.90 2.33 -17.65
N ALA A 57 22.03 3.03 -17.57
CA ALA A 57 22.49 3.92 -18.65
C ALA A 57 22.93 3.12 -19.87
N GLU A 58 23.65 2.01 -19.65
CA GLU A 58 24.07 1.08 -20.69
C GLU A 58 22.86 0.46 -21.41
N GLU A 59 21.86 -0.03 -20.66
CA GLU A 59 20.65 -0.64 -21.24
C GLU A 59 19.82 0.34 -22.09
N ILE A 60 19.75 1.60 -21.69
CA ILE A 60 19.00 2.64 -22.41
C ILE A 60 19.84 3.26 -23.55
N GLY A 61 21.13 2.94 -23.64
CA GLY A 61 22.02 3.45 -24.69
C GLY A 61 22.38 4.93 -24.52
N VAL A 62 22.48 5.41 -23.28
CA VAL A 62 22.83 6.80 -22.95
C VAL A 62 24.03 6.87 -22.02
N THR A 63 24.69 8.02 -21.96
CA THR A 63 25.75 8.21 -20.96
C THR A 63 25.14 8.31 -19.55
N ARG A 64 25.90 7.89 -18.54
CA ARG A 64 25.49 8.04 -17.13
C ARG A 64 25.16 9.50 -16.77
N GLN A 65 25.91 10.47 -17.31
CA GLN A 65 25.62 11.90 -17.11
C GLN A 65 24.29 12.32 -17.75
N ALA A 66 24.01 11.85 -18.97
CA ALA A 66 22.75 12.14 -19.66
C ALA A 66 21.56 11.57 -18.88
N LEU A 67 21.65 10.31 -18.44
CA LEU A 67 20.63 9.69 -17.60
C LEU A 67 20.43 10.47 -16.29
N SER A 68 21.52 10.87 -15.63
CA SER A 68 21.46 11.67 -14.40
C SER A 68 20.73 13.00 -14.59
N SER A 69 21.02 13.71 -15.68
CA SER A 69 20.35 14.96 -16.03
C SER A 69 18.84 14.76 -16.24
N GLN A 70 18.45 13.72 -16.99
CA GLN A 70 17.05 13.40 -17.23
C GLN A 70 16.32 13.01 -15.94
N LEU A 71 16.92 12.15 -15.10
CA LEU A 71 16.36 11.75 -13.81
C LEU A 71 16.19 12.95 -12.86
N LYS A 72 17.08 13.95 -12.92
CA LYS A 72 16.93 15.20 -12.16
C LYS A 72 15.68 15.97 -12.59
N VAL A 73 15.41 16.06 -13.89
CA VAL A 73 14.21 16.73 -14.43
C VAL A 73 12.94 15.95 -14.11
N LEU A 74 12.94 14.62 -14.25
CA LEU A 74 11.79 13.80 -13.90
C LEU A 74 11.47 13.88 -12.41
N ARG A 75 12.49 13.94 -11.56
CA ARG A 75 12.34 14.12 -10.11
C ARG A 75 11.79 15.49 -9.75
N SER A 76 12.26 16.56 -10.38
CA SER A 76 11.73 17.91 -10.12
C SER A 76 10.25 18.04 -10.53
N LYS A 77 9.79 17.22 -11.48
CA LYS A 77 8.39 17.10 -11.88
C LYS A 77 7.59 16.08 -11.06
N GLY A 78 8.18 15.51 -10.01
CA GLY A 78 7.53 14.51 -9.15
C GLY A 78 7.28 13.15 -9.82
N LYS A 79 7.81 12.91 -11.04
CA LYS A 79 7.53 11.68 -11.82
C LYS A 79 8.32 10.47 -11.33
N VAL A 80 9.52 10.69 -10.79
CA VAL A 80 10.36 9.63 -10.23
C VAL A 80 10.91 10.03 -8.87
N ARG A 81 11.24 9.04 -8.04
CA ARG A 81 12.06 9.19 -6.83
C ARG A 81 13.31 8.33 -7.01
N THR A 82 14.43 8.73 -6.41
CA THR A 82 15.62 7.86 -6.42
C THR A 82 16.16 7.76 -5.01
N GLY A 83 16.62 6.58 -4.63
CA GLY A 83 17.49 6.40 -3.48
C GLY A 83 18.85 5.84 -3.88
N ARG A 84 19.55 5.27 -2.91
CA ARG A 84 20.80 4.54 -3.16
C ARG A 84 20.44 3.18 -3.75
N GLY A 85 20.68 3.00 -5.05
CA GLY A 85 20.47 1.71 -5.73
C GLY A 85 19.05 1.43 -6.22
N PHE A 86 18.14 2.41 -6.12
CA PHE A 86 16.79 2.27 -6.69
C PHE A 86 16.28 3.54 -7.35
N LEU A 87 15.42 3.34 -8.34
CA LEU A 87 14.64 4.36 -9.01
C LEU A 87 13.17 3.95 -8.94
N ASP A 88 12.33 4.77 -8.34
CA ASP A 88 10.89 4.58 -8.30
C ASP A 88 10.20 5.44 -9.34
N ILE A 89 9.31 4.85 -10.13
CA ILE A 89 8.32 5.57 -10.92
C ILE A 89 7.11 5.81 -10.03
N THR A 90 6.75 7.07 -9.83
CA THR A 90 5.60 7.46 -9.00
C THR A 90 4.27 7.25 -9.74
N ALA A 91 3.15 7.32 -9.02
CA ALA A 91 1.81 7.42 -9.63
C ALA A 91 1.74 8.52 -10.72
N ASP A 92 2.33 9.69 -10.47
CA ASP A 92 2.39 10.78 -11.44
C ASP A 92 3.25 10.46 -12.67
N GLY A 93 4.30 9.65 -12.48
CA GLY A 93 5.13 9.10 -13.53
C GLY A 93 4.34 8.12 -14.42
N LEU A 94 3.58 7.23 -13.80
CA LEU A 94 2.73 6.27 -14.51
C LEU A 94 1.63 6.97 -15.30
N LYS A 95 0.98 7.97 -14.69
CA LYS A 95 -0.02 8.80 -15.37
C LYS A 95 0.54 9.49 -16.61
N ALA A 96 1.79 9.95 -16.56
CA ALA A 96 2.46 10.55 -17.71
C ALA A 96 2.75 9.55 -18.85
N LEU A 97 2.80 8.25 -18.53
CA LEU A 97 2.93 7.15 -19.49
C LEU A 97 1.58 6.64 -20.01
N GLY A 98 0.46 7.30 -19.66
CA GLY A 98 -0.88 6.81 -19.96
C GLY A 98 -1.24 5.54 -19.18
N ARG A 99 -0.45 5.17 -18.17
CA ARG A 99 -0.70 4.04 -17.30
C ARG A 99 -1.46 4.51 -16.08
N VAL A 100 -2.47 3.74 -15.71
CA VAL A 100 -3.14 3.89 -14.43
C VAL A 100 -2.35 3.07 -13.42
N GLY A 101 -1.51 3.74 -12.63
CA GLY A 101 -0.91 3.15 -11.45
C GLY A 101 -1.82 3.38 -10.25
N GLY A 102 -2.20 2.33 -9.54
CA GLY A 102 -2.97 2.47 -8.30
C GLY A 102 -3.87 1.28 -7.97
N GLU A 103 -4.38 1.32 -6.75
CA GLU A 103 -5.47 0.45 -6.31
C GLU A 103 -6.79 0.94 -6.93
N THR A 104 -7.66 0.02 -7.33
CA THR A 104 -9.01 0.28 -7.81
C THR A 104 -10.00 -0.28 -6.80
N MET A 105 -10.98 0.54 -6.40
CA MET A 105 -12.11 0.08 -5.61
C MET A 105 -13.17 -0.50 -6.54
N VAL A 106 -13.59 -1.73 -6.29
CA VAL A 106 -14.67 -2.39 -7.01
C VAL A 106 -15.85 -2.56 -6.05
N PHE A 107 -16.97 -1.93 -6.37
CA PHE A 107 -18.21 -1.97 -5.61
C PHE A 107 -19.12 -3.01 -6.23
N VAL A 108 -19.59 -3.96 -5.42
CA VAL A 108 -20.42 -5.07 -5.87
C VAL A 108 -21.78 -5.00 -5.18
N ARG A 109 -22.83 -4.85 -5.97
CA ARG A 109 -24.22 -4.97 -5.50
C ARG A 109 -24.63 -6.42 -5.61
N VAL A 110 -25.18 -6.96 -4.53
CA VAL A 110 -25.54 -8.38 -4.43
C VAL A 110 -26.97 -8.53 -3.97
N SER A 111 -27.69 -9.47 -4.59
CA SER A 111 -29.04 -9.84 -4.18
C SER A 111 -29.09 -10.19 -2.69
N PRO A 112 -30.08 -9.70 -1.92
CA PRO A 112 -30.10 -9.84 -0.46
C PRO A 112 -29.94 -11.28 0.04
N ALA A 113 -30.55 -12.24 -0.66
CA ALA A 113 -30.51 -13.65 -0.31
C ALA A 113 -29.11 -14.30 -0.47
N LYS A 114 -28.23 -13.74 -1.30
CA LYS A 114 -26.93 -14.35 -1.65
C LYS A 114 -25.72 -13.57 -1.14
N ARG A 115 -25.91 -12.49 -0.37
CA ARG A 115 -24.83 -11.63 0.15
C ARG A 115 -23.69 -12.41 0.82
N LYS A 116 -24.03 -13.36 1.70
CA LYS A 116 -23.02 -14.17 2.40
C LYS A 116 -22.27 -15.08 1.43
N GLN A 117 -23.00 -15.80 0.58
CA GLN A 117 -22.42 -16.73 -0.39
C GLN A 117 -21.45 -16.03 -1.37
N VAL A 118 -21.87 -14.88 -1.91
CA VAL A 118 -21.03 -14.10 -2.83
C VAL A 118 -19.79 -13.57 -2.12
N TYR A 119 -19.94 -13.03 -0.89
CA TYR A 119 -18.80 -12.59 -0.10
C TYR A 119 -17.80 -13.73 0.15
N ASP A 120 -18.26 -14.89 0.61
CA ASP A 120 -17.40 -16.04 0.89
C ASP A 120 -16.63 -16.46 -0.37
N ARG A 121 -17.29 -16.48 -1.54
CA ARG A 121 -16.68 -16.84 -2.82
C ARG A 121 -15.65 -15.80 -3.31
N ILE A 122 -15.88 -14.52 -3.05
CA ILE A 122 -14.93 -13.43 -3.31
C ILE A 122 -13.69 -13.59 -2.41
N VAL A 123 -13.88 -13.91 -1.14
CA VAL A 123 -12.78 -14.16 -0.20
C VAL A 123 -11.97 -15.37 -0.63
N GLU A 124 -12.62 -16.48 -1.01
CA GLU A 124 -11.95 -17.69 -1.51
C GLU A 124 -11.11 -17.45 -2.77
N LYS A 125 -11.54 -16.51 -3.63
CA LYS A 125 -10.81 -16.14 -4.85
C LYS A 125 -9.48 -15.44 -4.54
N GLY A 126 -9.33 -14.84 -3.35
CA GLY A 126 -8.08 -14.21 -2.90
C GLY A 126 -7.75 -12.89 -3.60
N VAL A 127 -8.76 -12.05 -3.87
CA VAL A 127 -8.58 -10.76 -4.53
C VAL A 127 -8.36 -9.64 -3.51
N GLY A 128 -7.11 -9.19 -3.37
CA GLY A 128 -6.75 -7.97 -2.63
C GLY A 128 -7.39 -7.85 -1.24
N GLN A 129 -7.84 -6.64 -0.88
CA GLN A 129 -8.63 -6.42 0.34
C GLN A 129 -10.13 -6.47 0.03
N VAL A 130 -10.91 -7.14 0.88
CA VAL A 130 -12.35 -7.32 0.68
C VAL A 130 -13.09 -6.85 1.93
N PHE A 131 -14.07 -5.96 1.74
CA PHE A 131 -14.90 -5.40 2.78
C PHE A 131 -16.35 -5.80 2.56
N ARG A 132 -16.98 -6.38 3.57
CA ARG A 132 -18.44 -6.50 3.63
C ARG A 132 -19.00 -5.22 4.22
N VAL A 133 -19.94 -4.59 3.51
CA VAL A 133 -20.51 -3.30 3.92
C VAL A 133 -22.03 -3.38 4.03
N ALA A 134 -22.61 -2.47 4.80
CA ALA A 134 -24.06 -2.27 4.87
C ALA A 134 -24.46 -1.11 3.96
N GLY A 135 -25.53 -1.29 3.18
CA GLY A 135 -26.03 -0.29 2.21
C GLY A 135 -26.46 -0.95 0.90
N ASP A 136 -26.50 -0.13 -0.15
CA ASP A 136 -26.84 -0.57 -1.52
C ASP A 136 -25.74 -1.45 -2.11
N VAL A 137 -24.49 -1.09 -1.83
CA VAL A 137 -23.32 -1.94 -2.09
C VAL A 137 -23.24 -2.99 -0.98
N SER A 138 -22.90 -4.22 -1.35
CA SER A 138 -22.79 -5.34 -0.42
C SER A 138 -21.34 -5.75 -0.15
N VAL A 139 -20.46 -5.60 -1.16
CA VAL A 139 -19.02 -5.89 -1.05
C VAL A 139 -18.23 -4.78 -1.73
N ILE A 140 -17.11 -4.35 -1.12
CA ILE A 140 -16.11 -3.48 -1.73
C ILE A 140 -14.81 -4.26 -1.79
N MET A 141 -14.16 -4.31 -2.95
CA MET A 141 -12.84 -4.91 -3.13
C MET A 141 -11.83 -3.81 -3.46
N VAL A 142 -10.63 -3.88 -2.90
CA VAL A 142 -9.49 -3.04 -3.32
C VAL A 142 -8.52 -3.97 -4.04
N VAL A 143 -8.39 -3.77 -5.35
CA VAL A 143 -7.54 -4.60 -6.21
C VAL A 143 -6.51 -3.75 -6.92
N ASP A 144 -5.36 -4.32 -7.24
CA ASP A 144 -4.40 -3.65 -8.11
C ASP A 144 -4.99 -3.46 -9.50
N HIS A 145 -4.73 -2.31 -10.13
CA HIS A 145 -5.27 -2.00 -11.45
C HIS A 145 -4.93 -3.07 -12.51
N GLU A 146 -3.76 -3.72 -12.41
CA GLU A 146 -3.36 -4.82 -13.29
C GLU A 146 -4.29 -6.05 -13.23
N ASN A 147 -4.99 -6.24 -12.11
CA ASN A 147 -5.93 -7.33 -11.88
C ASN A 147 -7.39 -6.90 -12.07
N LEU A 148 -7.64 -5.66 -12.51
CA LEU A 148 -8.99 -5.11 -12.60
C LEU A 148 -9.85 -5.88 -13.60
N ASP A 149 -9.39 -6.02 -14.84
CA ASP A 149 -10.19 -6.63 -15.91
C ASP A 149 -10.54 -8.08 -15.59
N THR A 150 -9.57 -8.85 -15.08
CA THR A 150 -9.78 -10.25 -14.67
C THR A 150 -10.72 -10.35 -13.47
N THR A 151 -10.64 -9.42 -12.52
CA THR A 151 -11.55 -9.34 -11.37
C THR A 151 -12.97 -9.00 -11.81
N LEU A 152 -13.15 -7.99 -12.66
CA LEU A 152 -14.46 -7.55 -13.15
C LEU A 152 -15.17 -8.65 -13.94
N GLN A 153 -14.44 -9.31 -14.85
CA GLN A 153 -14.99 -10.40 -15.64
C GLN A 153 -15.43 -11.57 -14.77
N TRP A 154 -14.60 -11.93 -13.77
CA TRP A 154 -14.92 -13.03 -12.87
C TRP A 154 -16.10 -12.70 -11.93
N VAL A 155 -16.08 -11.54 -11.28
CA VAL A 155 -17.08 -11.18 -10.26
C VAL A 155 -18.46 -10.95 -10.89
N SER A 156 -18.52 -10.41 -12.11
CA SER A 156 -19.78 -10.26 -12.86
C SER A 156 -20.42 -11.62 -13.19
N GLY A 157 -19.65 -12.69 -13.25
CA GLY A 157 -20.14 -14.05 -13.46
C GLY A 157 -20.56 -14.78 -12.17
N VAL A 158 -20.38 -14.18 -10.99
CA VAL A 158 -20.75 -14.82 -9.73
C VAL A 158 -22.26 -14.74 -9.53
N GLU A 159 -22.87 -15.90 -9.34
CA GLU A 159 -24.31 -16.01 -9.11
C GLU A 159 -24.77 -15.16 -7.92
N GLY A 160 -25.74 -14.26 -8.16
CA GLY A 160 -26.29 -13.37 -7.14
C GLY A 160 -25.70 -11.96 -7.15
N VAL A 161 -24.64 -11.70 -7.92
CA VAL A 161 -24.18 -10.35 -8.25
C VAL A 161 -25.19 -9.70 -9.18
N LEU A 162 -25.58 -8.47 -8.83
CA LEU A 162 -26.54 -7.66 -9.59
C LEU A 162 -25.82 -6.63 -10.45
N ASP A 163 -24.72 -6.08 -9.93
CA ASP A 163 -23.98 -5.01 -10.58
C ASP A 163 -22.58 -4.85 -9.98
N VAL A 164 -21.67 -4.28 -10.79
CA VAL A 164 -20.25 -4.12 -10.46
C VAL A 164 -19.76 -2.79 -11.01
N GLU A 165 -19.26 -1.91 -10.12
CA GLU A 165 -18.72 -0.60 -10.49
C GLU A 165 -17.26 -0.49 -10.06
N ALA A 166 -16.39 0.05 -10.92
CA ALA A 166 -14.97 0.23 -10.64
C ALA A 166 -14.60 1.71 -10.54
N HIS A 167 -13.90 2.07 -9.46
CA HIS A 167 -13.46 3.42 -9.16
C HIS A 167 -11.96 3.42 -8.91
N LEU A 168 -11.22 4.09 -9.79
CA LEU A 168 -9.79 4.27 -9.60
C LEU A 168 -9.53 5.18 -8.41
N ILE A 169 -8.67 4.74 -7.48
CA ILE A 169 -8.22 5.60 -6.39
C ILE A 169 -7.18 6.56 -6.96
N LEU A 170 -7.53 7.84 -7.00
CA LEU A 170 -6.61 8.89 -7.43
C LEU A 170 -5.69 9.35 -6.30
N GLU A 171 -6.23 9.47 -5.09
CA GLU A 171 -5.52 9.91 -3.88
C GLU A 171 -6.12 9.24 -2.63
N SER A 172 -5.30 9.02 -1.61
CA SER A 172 -5.75 8.58 -0.28
C SER A 172 -4.89 9.22 0.81
N SER A 173 -5.48 9.50 1.97
CA SER A 173 -4.81 10.07 3.13
C SER A 173 -5.28 9.34 4.39
N THR A 174 -4.36 9.06 5.32
CA THR A 174 -4.68 8.55 6.65
C THR A 174 -4.63 9.73 7.61
N VAL A 175 -5.72 9.98 8.34
CA VAL A 175 -5.88 11.09 9.30
C VAL A 175 -5.70 10.57 10.72
#